data_AF-A0A7S1JYQ0-F1
#
_entry.id   AF-A0A7S1JYQ0-F1
#
_cell.length_a   1.000
_cell.length_b   1.000
_cell.length_c   1.000
_cell.angle_alpha   90.00
_cell.angle_beta   90.00
_cell.angle_gamma   90.00
#
_symmetry.space_group_name_H-M   'P 1'
#
loop_
_entity.id
_entity.type
_entity.pdbx_description
1 polymer ?
#
loop_
_entity_poly.entity_id
_entity_poly.type
_entity_poly.pdbx_seq_one_letter_code
_entity_poly.pdbx_strand_id
1 'polypeptide(L)'
;MKRIRGFLLVTTAWSVFITTLFAVAPKLSLFALSSSLPHSLMSGAMGLLLVFRTNAAYDRYWEGRKLWGKVISTCRELATASLFYLPIPFQYRLANLIRSFPFLMKQHLQGGEVDMAEVSRWITPNDAEALRQVRNPPLLICKLMSGTCHEAMEVSR
;
A
#
# COMPACT_ATOMS: atom_id res chain seq x y z
N MET A 1 14.95 11.59 -5.58
CA MET A 1 15.66 12.90 -5.42
C MET A 1 14.90 14.10 -5.99
N LYS A 2 14.19 14.01 -7.12
CA LYS A 2 13.52 15.18 -7.75
C LYS A 2 12.61 16.00 -6.82
N ARG A 3 11.90 15.35 -5.89
CA ARG A 3 10.93 15.98 -4.97
C ARG A 3 11.54 16.95 -3.95
N ILE A 4 12.78 16.75 -3.50
CA ILE A 4 13.43 17.57 -2.46
C ILE A 4 14.36 18.66 -3.02
N ARG A 5 14.71 18.58 -4.31
CA ARG A 5 15.68 19.50 -4.94
C ARG A 5 15.22 20.95 -4.91
N GLY A 6 13.93 21.19 -5.17
CA GLY A 6 13.37 22.55 -5.13
C GLY A 6 13.47 23.18 -3.75
N PHE A 7 13.14 22.42 -2.71
CA PHE A 7 13.25 22.87 -1.32
C PHE A 7 14.70 23.21 -0.96
N LEU A 8 15.65 22.31 -1.28
CA LEU A 8 17.07 22.53 -1.02
C LEU A 8 17.57 23.81 -1.69
N LEU A 9 17.29 24.01 -2.98
CA LEU A 9 17.70 25.20 -3.72
C LEU A 9 17.19 26.49 -3.08
N VAL A 10 15.91 26.52 -2.70
CA VAL A 10 15.31 27.69 -2.03
C VAL A 10 15.99 27.97 -0.69
N THR A 11 16.20 26.95 0.14
CA THR A 11 16.86 27.13 1.45
C THR A 11 18.31 27.60 1.33
N THR A 12 19.06 27.07 0.35
CA THR A 12 20.44 27.49 0.10
C THR A 12 20.50 28.91 -0.46
N ALA A 13 19.64 29.27 -1.41
CA ALA A 13 19.56 30.63 -1.95
C ALA A 13 19.21 31.65 -0.86
N TRP A 14 18.24 31.33 0.00
CA TRP A 14 17.89 32.16 1.15
C TRP A 14 19.06 32.31 2.12
N SER A 15 19.78 31.22 2.42
CA SER A 15 20.98 31.27 3.27
C SER A 15 22.05 32.19 2.69
N VAL A 16 22.35 32.07 1.39
CA VAL A 16 23.33 32.93 0.70
C VAL A 16 22.89 34.40 0.74
N PHE A 17 21.60 34.67 0.52
CA PHE A 17 21.04 36.02 0.60
C PHE A 17 21.22 36.63 2.00
N ILE A 18 20.87 35.90 3.06
CA ILE A 18 21.04 36.40 4.44
C ILE A 18 22.52 36.59 4.81
N THR A 19 23.39 35.67 4.42
CA THR A 19 24.85 35.78 4.70
C THR A 19 25.47 36.97 3.96
N THR A 20 25.10 37.20 2.70
CA THR A 20 25.59 38.36 1.93
C THR A 20 25.06 39.68 2.48
N LEU A 21 23.78 39.73 2.88
CA LEU A 21 23.19 40.90 3.54
C LEU A 21 23.91 41.27 4.84
N PHE A 22 24.25 40.27 5.66
CA PHE A 22 25.00 40.47 6.90
C PHE A 22 26.41 41.04 6.66
N ALA A 23 27.10 40.57 5.61
CA ALA A 23 28.44 41.04 5.27
C ALA A 23 28.46 42.51 4.80
N VAL A 24 27.41 42.96 4.09
CA VAL A 24 27.34 44.33 3.54
C VAL A 24 26.81 45.35 4.56
N ALA A 25 25.86 44.97 5.41
CA ALA A 25 25.21 45.89 6.35
C ALA A 25 25.06 45.31 7.77
N PRO A 26 26.17 45.12 8.51
CA PRO A 26 26.14 44.47 9.84
C PRO A 26 25.42 45.29 10.92
N LYS A 27 25.26 46.61 10.73
CA LYS A 27 24.60 47.51 11.70
C LYS A 27 23.07 47.53 11.58
N LEU A 28 22.48 46.71 10.71
CA LEU A 28 21.04 46.64 10.53
C LEU A 28 20.40 46.08 11.81
N SER A 29 19.44 46.81 12.39
CA SER A 29 18.81 46.47 13.68
C SER A 29 18.12 45.08 13.69
N LEU A 30 17.79 44.54 12.52
CA LEU A 30 17.22 43.20 12.35
C LEU A 30 18.14 42.08 12.90
N PHE A 31 19.46 42.24 12.83
CA PHE A 31 20.40 41.25 13.36
C PHE A 31 20.51 41.27 14.89
N ALA A 32 20.06 42.34 15.55
CA ALA A 32 19.99 42.40 17.01
C ALA A 32 18.89 41.49 17.59
N LEU A 33 17.93 41.04 16.77
CA LEU A 33 16.85 40.12 17.17
C LEU A 33 17.21 38.63 17.01
N SER A 34 18.43 38.29 16.56
CA SER A 34 18.82 36.89 16.33
C SER A 34 19.17 36.15 17.64
N SER A 35 18.16 35.91 18.49
CA SER A 35 18.29 35.02 19.64
C SER A 35 18.18 33.55 19.20
N SER A 36 19.09 32.70 19.67
CA SER A 36 19.11 31.27 19.35
C SER A 36 18.07 30.46 20.14
N LEU A 37 17.54 31.00 21.24
CA LEU A 37 16.65 30.29 22.16
C LEU A 37 15.33 29.84 21.50
N PRO A 38 14.57 30.71 20.79
CA PRO A 38 13.34 30.28 20.12
C PRO A 38 13.60 29.23 19.04
N HIS A 39 14.74 29.33 18.34
CA HIS A 39 15.12 28.38 17.29
C HIS A 39 15.44 26.99 17.87
N SER A 40 16.16 26.92 18.99
CA SER A 40 16.46 25.65 19.67
C SER A 40 15.20 24.96 20.19
N LEU A 41 14.27 25.71 20.81
CA LEU A 41 13.00 25.18 21.30
C LEU A 41 12.12 24.66 20.15
N MET A 42 12.01 25.44 19.07
CA MET A 42 11.27 25.04 17.87
C MET A 42 11.88 23.79 17.23
N SER A 43 13.20 23.73 17.12
CA SER A 43 13.92 22.58 16.54
C SER A 43 13.72 21.32 17.38
N GLY A 44 13.74 21.43 18.70
CA GLY A 44 13.43 20.33 19.62
C GLY A 44 12.01 19.82 19.46
N ALA A 45 11.02 20.73 19.41
CA ALA A 45 9.62 20.37 19.19
C ALA A 45 9.40 19.69 17.83
N MET A 46 10.00 20.20 16.76
CA MET A 46 9.95 19.59 15.42
C MET A 46 10.58 18.20 15.39
N GLY A 47 11.72 18.01 16.08
CA GLY A 47 12.36 16.70 16.21
C GLY A 47 11.45 15.67 16.88
N LEU A 48 10.81 16.04 18.00
CA LEU A 48 9.88 15.17 18.71
C LEU A 48 8.65 14.80 17.85
N LEU A 49 8.04 15.79 17.20
CA LEU A 49 6.91 15.56 16.30
C LEU A 49 7.28 14.65 15.13
N LEU A 50 8.49 14.81 14.58
CA LEU A 50 8.99 13.95 13.52
C LEU A 50 9.09 12.50 14.00
N VAL A 51 9.65 12.26 15.19
CA VAL A 51 9.76 10.90 15.77
C VAL A 51 8.39 10.25 15.91
N PHE A 52 7.41 10.96 16.49
CA PHE A 52 6.05 10.41 16.61
C PHE A 52 5.41 10.13 15.25
N ARG A 53 5.59 11.03 14.27
CA ARG A 53 5.08 10.84 12.91
C ARG A 53 5.74 9.66 12.20
N THR A 54 7.06 9.49 12.32
CA THR A 54 7.78 8.39 11.68
C THR A 54 7.41 7.05 12.31
N ASN A 55 7.24 6.99 13.63
CA ASN A 55 6.82 5.78 14.32
C ASN A 55 5.41 5.36 13.88
N ALA A 56 4.45 6.29 13.91
CA ALA A 56 3.08 5.99 13.47
C ALA A 56 3.00 5.57 11.99
N ALA A 57 3.82 6.18 11.11
CA ALA A 57 3.90 5.78 9.71
C ALA A 57 4.53 4.38 9.55
N TYR A 58 5.56 4.06 10.34
CA TYR A 58 6.21 2.76 10.35
C TYR A 58 5.25 1.67 10.83
N ASP A 59 4.51 1.91 11.92
CA ASP A 59 3.53 0.95 12.45
C ASP A 59 2.46 0.61 11.42
N ARG A 60 1.91 1.61 10.71
CA ARG A 60 0.95 1.39 9.61
C ARG A 60 1.55 0.58 8.46
N TYR A 61 2.79 0.88 8.06
CA TYR A 61 3.49 0.12 7.03
C TYR A 61 3.71 -1.34 7.46
N TRP A 62 4.12 -1.55 8.71
CA TRP A 62 4.35 -2.87 9.27
C TRP A 62 3.05 -3.66 9.42
N GLU A 63 1.97 -3.03 9.84
CA GLU A 63 0.63 -3.62 9.87
C GLU A 63 0.18 -4.09 8.49
N GLY A 64 0.33 -3.25 7.47
CA GLY A 64 0.05 -3.64 6.07
C GLY A 64 0.87 -4.86 5.63
N ARG A 65 2.17 -4.90 5.95
CA ARG A 65 3.04 -6.05 5.66
C ARG A 65 2.58 -7.33 6.35
N LYS A 66 2.17 -7.25 7.63
CA LYS A 66 1.61 -8.39 8.39
C LYS A 66 0.32 -8.91 7.75
N LEU A 67 -0.59 -8.04 7.36
CA LEU A 67 -1.85 -8.42 6.70
C LEU A 67 -1.61 -9.11 5.34
N TRP A 68 -0.70 -8.59 4.53
CA TRP A 68 -0.28 -9.25 3.28
C TRP A 68 0.36 -10.62 3.53
N GLY A 69 1.15 -10.76 4.60
CA GLY A 69 1.70 -12.05 5.02
C GLY A 69 0.61 -13.06 5.39
N LYS A 70 -0.43 -12.61 6.12
CA LYS A 70 -1.61 -13.43 6.46
C LYS A 70 -2.31 -13.93 5.20
N VAL A 71 -2.51 -13.05 4.20
CA VAL A 71 -3.15 -13.42 2.92
C VAL A 71 -2.39 -14.55 2.22
N ILE A 72 -1.06 -14.47 2.17
CA ILE A 72 -0.23 -15.53 1.56
C ILE A 72 -0.39 -16.86 2.33
N SER A 73 -0.34 -16.83 3.66
CA SER A 73 -0.51 -18.05 4.48
C SER A 73 -1.88 -18.67 4.25
N THR A 74 -2.95 -17.87 4.33
CA THR A 74 -4.33 -18.34 4.13
C THR A 74 -4.55 -18.89 2.71
N CYS A 75 -3.99 -18.26 1.68
CA CYS A 75 -4.06 -18.80 0.32
C CYS A 75 -3.41 -20.18 0.22
N ARG A 76 -2.23 -20.36 0.85
CA ARG A 76 -1.54 -21.65 0.88
C ARG A 76 -2.33 -22.70 1.66
N GLU A 77 -2.83 -22.36 2.83
CA GLU A 77 -3.66 -23.25 3.66
C GLU A 77 -4.91 -23.70 2.91
N LEU A 78 -5.61 -22.78 2.24
CA LEU A 78 -6.81 -23.08 1.47
C LEU A 78 -6.50 -23.94 0.24
N ALA A 79 -5.40 -23.67 -0.46
CA ALA A 79 -4.96 -24.48 -1.59
C ALA A 79 -4.60 -25.91 -1.14
N THR A 80 -3.86 -26.07 -0.04
CA THR A 80 -3.55 -27.39 0.52
C THR A 80 -4.82 -28.12 0.95
N ALA A 81 -5.73 -27.46 1.66
CA ALA A 81 -7.00 -28.06 2.06
C ALA A 81 -7.82 -28.52 0.84
N SER A 82 -7.83 -27.75 -0.24
CA SER A 82 -8.55 -28.13 -1.46
C SER A 82 -8.12 -29.48 -2.02
N LEU A 83 -6.83 -29.84 -1.91
CA LEU A 83 -6.30 -31.11 -2.41
C LEU A 83 -6.85 -32.33 -1.67
N PHE A 84 -7.22 -32.17 -0.39
CA PHE A 84 -7.71 -33.28 0.45
C PHE A 84 -9.24 -33.35 0.48
N TYR A 85 -9.92 -32.22 0.42
CA TYR A 85 -11.37 -32.16 0.67
C TYR A 85 -12.23 -32.08 -0.58
N LEU A 86 -11.68 -31.72 -1.76
CA LEU A 86 -12.47 -31.52 -2.98
C LEU A 86 -12.13 -32.58 -4.04
N PRO A 87 -13.08 -32.96 -4.91
CA PRO A 87 -12.79 -33.74 -6.11
C PRO A 87 -11.91 -32.98 -7.10
N ILE A 88 -11.07 -33.69 -7.86
CA ILE A 88 -10.08 -33.17 -8.82
C ILE A 88 -10.57 -31.97 -9.67
N PRO A 89 -11.74 -31.99 -10.34
CA PRO A 89 -12.15 -30.85 -11.17
C PRO A 89 -12.32 -29.55 -10.36
N PHE A 90 -12.81 -29.64 -9.12
CA PHE A 90 -12.99 -28.48 -8.25
C PHE A 90 -11.69 -28.00 -7.61
N GLN A 91 -10.69 -28.89 -7.42
CA GLN A 91 -9.37 -28.52 -6.93
C GLN A 91 -8.68 -27.51 -7.87
N TYR A 92 -8.63 -27.81 -9.17
CA TYR A 92 -8.00 -26.92 -10.16
C TYR A 92 -8.71 -25.57 -10.24
N ARG A 93 -10.04 -25.59 -10.23
CA ARG A 93 -10.86 -24.37 -10.26
C ARG A 93 -10.59 -23.51 -9.03
N LEU A 94 -10.64 -24.08 -7.83
CA LEU A 94 -10.42 -23.35 -6.60
C LEU A 94 -8.98 -22.83 -6.49
N ALA A 95 -7.97 -23.63 -6.87
CA ALA A 95 -6.57 -23.19 -6.88
C ALA A 95 -6.33 -21.98 -7.80
N ASN A 96 -6.97 -21.97 -8.96
CA ASN A 96 -6.91 -20.84 -9.90
C ASN A 96 -7.59 -19.57 -9.32
N LEU A 97 -8.73 -19.71 -8.65
CA LEU A 97 -9.38 -18.60 -7.95
C LEU A 97 -8.51 -18.08 -6.80
N ILE A 98 -7.91 -18.97 -5.99
CA ILE A 98 -6.95 -18.62 -4.92
C ILE A 98 -5.78 -17.83 -5.47
N ARG A 99 -5.23 -18.25 -6.61
CA ARG A 99 -4.14 -17.55 -7.27
C ARG A 99 -4.54 -16.16 -7.75
N SER A 100 -5.76 -15.99 -8.25
CA SER A 100 -6.24 -14.69 -8.75
C SER A 100 -6.48 -13.65 -7.65
N PHE A 101 -6.81 -14.09 -6.43
CA PHE A 101 -7.22 -13.21 -5.34
C PHE A 101 -6.16 -12.16 -4.94
N PRO A 102 -4.88 -12.51 -4.69
CA PRO A 102 -3.85 -11.52 -4.34
C PRO A 102 -3.65 -10.44 -5.40
N PHE A 103 -3.74 -10.80 -6.69
CA PHE A 103 -3.59 -9.84 -7.80
C PHE A 103 -4.75 -8.86 -7.84
N LEU A 104 -5.98 -9.36 -7.74
CA LEU A 104 -7.18 -8.51 -7.72
C LEU A 104 -7.22 -7.64 -6.46
N MET A 105 -6.75 -8.15 -5.32
CA MET A 105 -6.63 -7.35 -4.09
C MET A 105 -5.58 -6.25 -4.23
N LYS A 106 -4.42 -6.54 -4.86
CA LYS A 106 -3.39 -5.54 -5.19
C LYS A 106 -3.99 -4.42 -6.05
N GLN A 107 -4.64 -4.78 -7.16
CA GLN A 107 -5.23 -3.82 -8.09
C GLN A 107 -6.34 -2.99 -7.42
N HIS A 108 -7.19 -3.61 -6.61
CA HIS A 108 -8.24 -2.92 -5.85
C HIS A 108 -7.69 -1.90 -4.86
N LEU A 109 -6.62 -2.24 -4.12
CA LEU A 109 -5.97 -1.32 -3.18
C LEU A 109 -5.23 -0.17 -3.87
N GLN A 110 -4.83 -0.35 -5.13
CA GLN A 110 -4.22 0.70 -5.96
C GLN A 110 -5.24 1.69 -6.54
N GLY A 111 -6.54 1.39 -6.41
CA GLY A 111 -7.63 2.25 -6.90
C GLY A 111 -7.74 2.33 -8.42
N GLY A 112 -7.11 1.41 -9.15
CA GLY A 112 -7.19 1.32 -10.61
C GLY A 112 -8.30 0.37 -11.07
N GLU A 113 -8.55 0.36 -12.38
CA GLU A 113 -9.38 -0.66 -13.03
C GLU A 113 -8.69 -2.04 -12.96
N VAL A 114 -9.48 -3.10 -13.12
CA VAL A 114 -8.96 -4.47 -13.12
C VAL A 114 -8.16 -4.70 -14.40
N ASP A 115 -6.86 -4.92 -14.25
CA ASP A 115 -6.02 -5.38 -15.35
C ASP A 115 -6.26 -6.87 -15.59
N MET A 116 -7.14 -7.14 -16.55
CA MET A 116 -7.53 -8.47 -16.97
C MET A 116 -6.37 -9.26 -17.61
N ALA A 117 -5.32 -8.59 -18.11
CA ALA A 117 -4.16 -9.29 -18.67
C ALA A 117 -3.41 -10.10 -17.60
N GLU A 118 -3.39 -9.60 -16.36
CA GLU A 118 -2.72 -10.25 -15.22
C GLU A 118 -3.49 -11.50 -14.72
N VAL A 119 -4.81 -11.57 -14.93
CA VAL A 119 -5.69 -12.54 -14.24
C VAL A 119 -6.45 -13.49 -15.18
N SER A 120 -6.69 -13.09 -16.44
CA SER A 120 -7.47 -13.85 -17.44
C SER A 120 -7.00 -15.30 -17.67
N ARG A 121 -5.72 -15.60 -17.39
CA ARG A 121 -5.15 -16.94 -17.52
C ARG A 121 -5.69 -17.96 -16.51
N TRP A 122 -6.28 -17.51 -15.41
CA TRP A 122 -6.74 -18.37 -14.31
C TRP A 122 -8.24 -18.29 -14.08
N ILE A 123 -8.96 -17.49 -14.86
CA ILE A 123 -10.38 -17.24 -14.64
C ILE A 123 -11.16 -17.66 -15.87
N THR A 124 -12.34 -18.22 -15.68
CA THR A 124 -13.22 -18.60 -16.79
C THR A 124 -13.73 -17.34 -17.50
N PRO A 125 -14.10 -17.42 -18.80
CA PRO A 125 -14.63 -16.26 -19.52
C PRO A 125 -15.85 -15.62 -18.83
N ASN A 126 -16.74 -16.43 -18.27
CA ASN A 126 -17.94 -15.95 -17.55
C ASN A 126 -17.58 -15.13 -16.30
N ASP A 127 -16.66 -15.63 -15.46
CA ASP A 127 -16.20 -14.90 -14.28
C ASP A 127 -15.45 -13.61 -14.66
N ALA A 128 -14.69 -13.63 -15.76
CA ALA A 128 -13.96 -12.47 -16.24
C ALA A 128 -14.92 -11.34 -16.67
N GLU A 129 -16.05 -11.69 -17.26
CA GLU A 129 -17.12 -10.72 -17.55
C GLU A 129 -17.73 -10.18 -16.25
N ALA A 130 -18.04 -11.05 -15.28
CA ALA A 130 -18.55 -10.64 -13.98
C ALA A 130 -17.57 -9.70 -13.24
N LEU A 131 -16.27 -9.94 -13.34
CA LEU A 131 -15.23 -9.09 -12.74
C LEU A 131 -15.20 -7.68 -13.32
N ARG A 132 -15.56 -7.49 -14.60
CA ARG A 132 -15.61 -6.15 -15.22
C ARG A 132 -16.76 -5.29 -14.71
N GLN A 133 -17.83 -5.94 -14.25
CA GLN A 133 -19.05 -5.24 -13.83
C GLN A 133 -19.09 -4.94 -12.32
N VAL A 134 -18.19 -5.54 -11.53
CA VAL A 134 -18.25 -5.46 -10.07
C VAL A 134 -17.28 -4.42 -9.50
N ARG A 135 -17.78 -3.60 -8.57
CA ARG A 135 -17.00 -2.58 -7.86
C ARG A 135 -15.94 -3.14 -6.89
N ASN A 136 -16.17 -4.34 -6.36
CA ASN A 136 -15.26 -5.03 -5.43
C ASN A 136 -14.83 -6.40 -5.98
N PRO A 137 -13.81 -6.46 -6.85
CA PRO A 137 -13.33 -7.69 -7.46
C PRO A 137 -12.83 -8.75 -6.47
N PRO A 138 -12.06 -8.41 -5.41
CA PRO A 138 -11.63 -9.40 -4.41
C PRO A 138 -12.80 -10.11 -3.73
N LEU A 139 -13.86 -9.37 -3.39
CA LEU A 139 -15.05 -9.95 -2.79
C LEU A 139 -15.77 -10.90 -3.73
N LEU A 140 -15.84 -10.58 -5.04
CA LEU A 140 -16.41 -11.49 -6.04
C LEU A 140 -15.64 -12.80 -6.08
N ILE A 141 -14.31 -12.75 -6.09
CA ILE A 141 -13.49 -13.97 -6.07
C ILE A 141 -13.73 -14.81 -4.82
N CYS A 142 -13.85 -14.19 -3.64
CA CYS A 142 -14.21 -14.93 -2.42
C CYS A 142 -15.58 -15.63 -2.57
N LYS A 143 -16.56 -14.98 -3.18
CA LYS A 143 -17.87 -15.59 -3.45
C LYS A 143 -17.76 -16.77 -4.42
N LEU A 144 -16.97 -16.64 -5.48
CA LEU A 144 -16.73 -17.71 -6.45
C LEU A 144 -16.01 -18.91 -5.81
N MET A 145 -15.05 -18.66 -4.91
CA MET A 145 -14.40 -19.70 -4.11
C MET A 145 -15.44 -20.46 -3.28
N SER A 146 -16.29 -19.74 -2.55
CA SER A 146 -17.35 -20.34 -1.73
C SER A 146 -18.35 -21.14 -2.57
N GLY A 147 -18.75 -20.62 -3.74
CA GLY A 147 -19.63 -21.31 -4.69
C GLY A 147 -19.00 -22.61 -5.20
N THR A 148 -17.71 -22.58 -5.56
CA THR A 148 -16.96 -23.78 -6.00
C THR A 148 -16.94 -24.86 -4.90
N CYS A 149 -16.75 -24.46 -3.64
CA CYS A 149 -16.81 -25.40 -2.52
C CYS A 149 -18.23 -25.95 -2.30
N HIS A 150 -19.25 -25.13 -2.48
CA HIS A 150 -20.65 -25.54 -2.33
C HIS A 150 -21.05 -26.58 -3.38
N GLU A 151 -20.78 -26.30 -4.66
CA GLU A 151 -21.01 -27.24 -5.76
C GLU A 151 -20.29 -28.57 -5.54
N ALA A 152 -19.04 -28.53 -5.05
CA ALA A 152 -18.29 -29.75 -4.75
C ALA A 152 -18.93 -30.60 -3.65
N MET A 153 -19.56 -29.97 -2.65
CA MET A 153 -20.27 -30.68 -1.57
C MET A 153 -21.57 -31.32 -2.05
N GLU A 154 -22.30 -30.66 -2.95
CA GLU A 154 -23.54 -31.21 -3.53
C GLU A 154 -23.26 -32.43 -4.40
N VAL A 155 -22.18 -32.40 -5.20
CA VAL A 155 -21.77 -33.54 -6.05
C VAL A 155 -21.27 -34.74 -5.22
N SER A 156 -20.83 -34.51 -3.99
CA SER A 156 -20.31 -35.56 -3.11
C SER A 156 -21.39 -36.23 -2.23
N ARG A 157 -22.65 -35.78 -2.30
CA ARG A 157 -23.82 -36.41 -1.64
C ARG A 157 -24.53 -37.36 -2.59
#